data_AF-A0A9P5R8Y2-F1
#
_entry.id   AF-A0A9P5R8Y2-F1
#
_cell.length_a   1.000
_cell.length_b   1.000
_cell.length_c   1.000
_cell.angle_alpha   90.00
_cell.angle_beta   90.00
_cell.angle_gamma   90.00
#
_symmetry.space_group_name_H-M   'P 1'
#
loop_
_entity.id
_entity.type
_entity.pdbx_description
1 polymer ?
#
loop_
_entity_poly.entity_id
_entity_poly.type
_entity_poly.pdbx_seq_one_letter_code
_entity_poly.pdbx_strand_id
1 'polypeptide(L)' 'SLQNLRVFNIETCGYPALTRFDVEWMLQNWPRLEKLVLNQLGASQERMIKGWLKEFGCDDLKVESSRPAGMMYF' A
#
# COMPACT_ATOMS: atom_id res chain seq x y z
N SER A 1 -3.06 -11.78 -16.83
CA SER A 1 -4.03 -11.51 -15.75
C SER A 1 -3.34 -11.72 -14.41
N LEU A 2 -3.40 -10.74 -13.50
CA LEU A 2 -2.78 -10.79 -12.17
C LEU A 2 -3.79 -11.18 -11.07
N GLN A 3 -4.88 -11.87 -11.41
CA GLN A 3 -5.95 -12.25 -10.48
C GLN A 3 -5.50 -13.11 -9.29
N ASN A 4 -4.31 -13.73 -9.38
CA ASN A 4 -3.71 -14.54 -8.32
C ASN A 4 -2.57 -13.81 -7.58
N LEU A 5 -2.38 -12.51 -7.82
CA LEU A 5 -1.39 -11.73 -7.09
C LEU A 5 -1.78 -11.64 -5.61
N ARG A 6 -0.90 -12.11 -4.74
CA ARG A 6 -1.10 -12.10 -3.28
C ARG A 6 -0.32 -10.98 -2.59
N VAL A 7 0.80 -10.58 -3.18
CA VAL A 7 1.69 -9.55 -2.61
C VAL A 7 2.03 -8.57 -3.70
N PHE A 8 1.83 -7.28 -3.43
CA PHE A 8 2.32 -6.18 -4.26
C PHE A 8 3.27 -5.32 -3.45
N ASN A 9 4.45 -5.06 -4.01
CA ASN A 9 5.46 -4.22 -3.40
C ASN A 9 5.77 -3.06 -4.34
N ILE A 10 5.72 -1.84 -3.84
CA ILE A 10 6.06 -0.63 -4.58
C ILE A 10 7.06 0.21 -3.78
N GLU A 11 8.13 0.59 -4.47
CA GLU A 11 9.11 1.56 -4.01
C GLU A 11 8.73 2.92 -4.56
N THR A 12 8.36 3.83 -3.67
CA THR A 12 7.84 5.13 -4.10
C THR A 12 8.94 6.17 -4.30
N CYS A 13 10.19 5.88 -3.89
CA CYS A 13 11.36 6.75 -4.06
C CYS A 13 11.09 8.22 -3.68
N GLY A 14 10.24 8.47 -2.67
CA GLY A 14 9.86 9.83 -2.22
C GLY A 14 8.71 10.50 -2.97
N TYR A 15 8.06 9.82 -3.93
CA TYR A 15 6.87 10.33 -4.60
C TYR A 15 5.58 9.87 -3.90
N PRO A 16 4.54 10.72 -3.82
CA PRO A 16 3.25 10.33 -3.28
C PRO A 16 2.55 9.40 -4.28
N ALA A 17 2.72 8.08 -4.11
CA ALA A 17 2.57 7.16 -5.24
C ALA A 17 1.22 6.43 -5.37
N LEU A 18 0.32 6.52 -4.38
CA LEU A 18 -0.98 5.84 -4.46
C LEU A 18 -2.11 6.78 -4.09
N THR A 19 -2.98 7.02 -5.06
CA THR A 19 -4.25 7.71 -4.86
C THR A 19 -5.32 6.72 -4.40
N ARG A 20 -6.46 7.24 -3.94
CA ARG A 20 -7.64 6.42 -3.61
C ARG A 20 -8.08 5.57 -4.79
N PHE A 21 -8.04 6.14 -6.00
CA PHE A 21 -8.43 5.45 -7.23
C PHE A 21 -7.51 4.27 -7.55
N ASP A 22 -6.19 4.43 -7.35
CA ASP A 22 -5.23 3.35 -7.57
C ASP A 22 -5.53 2.18 -6.63
N VAL A 23 -5.79 2.47 -5.35
CA VAL A 23 -6.13 1.45 -4.35
C VAL A 23 -7.43 0.73 -4.71
N GLU A 24 -8.47 1.46 -5.11
CA GLU A 24 -9.74 0.88 -5.55
C GLU A 24 -9.55 -0.03 -6.77
N TRP A 25 -8.78 0.43 -7.77
CA TRP A 25 -8.48 -0.35 -8.96
C TRP A 25 -7.72 -1.64 -8.62
N MET A 26 -6.72 -1.57 -7.72
CA MET A 26 -5.98 -2.73 -7.27
C MET A 26 -6.89 -3.78 -6.63
N LEU A 27 -7.83 -3.37 -5.78
CA LEU A 27 -8.77 -4.29 -5.13
C LEU A 27 -9.70 -4.97 -6.15
N GLN A 28 -10.18 -4.23 -7.15
CA GLN A 28 -11.05 -4.78 -8.20
C GLN A 28 -10.31 -5.77 -9.12
N ASN A 29 -9.04 -5.49 -9.44
CA ASN A 29 -8.27 -6.28 -10.40
C ASN A 29 -7.48 -7.42 -9.75
N TRP A 30 -7.14 -7.30 -8.47
CA TRP A 30 -6.36 -8.28 -7.70
C TRP A 30 -7.16 -8.78 -6.49
N PRO A 31 -8.23 -9.56 -6.70
CA PRO A 31 -9.14 -10.00 -5.64
C PRO A 31 -8.51 -10.95 -4.60
N ARG A 32 -7.27 -11.39 -4.84
CA ARG A 32 -6.50 -12.26 -3.94
C ARG A 32 -5.33 -11.54 -3.28
N LEU A 33 -5.27 -10.22 -3.39
CA LEU A 33 -4.22 -9.43 -2.76
C LEU A 33 -4.39 -9.52 -1.25
N GLU A 34 -3.34 -9.97 -0.56
CA GLU A 34 -3.30 -10.14 0.89
C GLU A 34 -2.34 -9.15 1.55
N LYS A 35 -1.37 -8.64 0.79
CA LYS A 35 -0.32 -7.76 1.32
C LYS A 35 0.11 -6.69 0.32
N LEU A 36 0.16 -5.46 0.81
CA LEU A 36 0.67 -4.27 0.14
C LEU A 36 1.90 -3.76 0.90
N VAL A 37 3.06 -3.80 0.26
CA VAL A 37 4.32 -3.29 0.80
C VAL A 37 4.62 -1.94 0.14
N LEU A 38 4.79 -0.93 0.96
CA LEU A 38 4.96 0.46 0.57
C LEU A 38 6.29 0.97 1.14
N ASN A 39 7.36 0.88 0.34
CA ASN A 39 8.67 1.32 0.80
C ASN A 39 8.77 2.85 0.71
N GLN A 40 9.37 3.46 1.74
CA GLN A 40 9.55 4.92 1.86
C GLN A 40 8.25 5.74 1.97
N LEU A 41 7.16 5.10 2.40
CA LEU A 41 5.92 5.80 2.67
C LEU A 41 5.93 6.44 4.07
N GLY A 42 5.64 7.74 4.14
CA GLY A 42 5.43 8.41 5.42
C GLY A 42 4.25 7.82 6.18
N ALA A 43 4.32 7.80 7.53
CA ALA A 43 3.26 7.25 8.39
C ALA A 43 1.86 7.87 8.17
N SER A 44 1.80 9.09 7.62
CA SER A 44 0.55 9.75 7.25
C SER A 44 -0.18 9.02 6.11
N GLN A 45 0.53 8.64 5.05
CA GLN A 45 -0.08 7.96 3.91
C GLN A 45 -0.46 6.51 4.23
N GLU A 46 0.32 5.81 5.05
CA GLU A 46 -0.04 4.46 5.49
C GLU A 46 -1.40 4.46 6.21
N ARG A 47 -1.63 5.45 7.10
CA ARG A 47 -2.93 5.63 7.76
C ARG A 47 -4.05 5.96 6.78
N MET A 48 -3.76 6.79 5.78
CA MET A 48 -4.72 7.16 4.74
C MET A 48 -5.17 5.95 3.94
N ILE A 49 -4.22 5.12 3.48
CA ILE A 49 -4.51 3.89 2.74
C ILE A 49 -5.30 2.91 3.61
N LYS A 50 -4.91 2.70 4.87
CA LYS A 50 -5.67 1.88 5.81
C LYS A 50 -7.11 2.40 6.02
N GLY A 51 -7.29 3.72 6.02
CA GLY A 51 -8.61 4.35 6.06
C GLY A 51 -9.47 3.98 4.85
N TRP A 52 -8.91 4.11 3.64
CA TRP A 52 -9.61 3.72 2.41
C TRP A 52 -9.94 2.23 2.37
N LEU A 53 -8.99 1.37 2.74
CA LEU A 53 -9.22 -0.08 2.80
C LEU A 53 -10.38 -0.45 3.73
N LYS A 54 -10.50 0.25 4.88
CA LYS A 54 -11.63 0.09 5.79
C LYS A 54 -12.95 0.56 5.16
N GLU A 55 -12.95 1.68 4.44
CA GLU A 55 -14.13 2.16 3.70
C GLU A 55 -14.56 1.19 2.60
N PHE A 56 -13.62 0.47 1.98
CA PHE A 56 -13.87 -0.53 0.95
C PHE A 56 -14.23 -1.92 1.51
N GLY A 57 -14.13 -2.14 2.83
CA GLY A 57 -14.38 -3.44 3.45
C GLY A 57 -13.27 -4.47 3.23
N CYS A 58 -12.03 -4.01 3.01
CA CYS A 58 -10.83 -4.83 2.83
C CYS A 58 -9.79 -4.54 3.93
N ASP A 59 -10.25 -4.51 5.19
CA ASP A 59 -9.42 -4.23 6.36
C ASP A 59 -8.50 -5.40 6.76
N ASP A 60 -8.69 -6.57 6.15
CA ASP A 60 -7.83 -7.75 6.24
C ASP A 60 -6.55 -7.64 5.42
N LEU A 61 -6.51 -6.74 4.42
CA LEU A 61 -5.33 -6.49 3.61
C LEU A 61 -4.19 -5.89 4.46
N LYS A 62 -3.06 -6.60 4.53
CA LYS A 62 -1.90 -6.15 5.30
C LYS A 62 -1.17 -5.04 4.57
N VAL A 63 -1.05 -3.88 5.19
CA VAL A 63 -0.22 -2.77 4.69
C VAL A 63 1.05 -2.66 5.55
N GLU A 64 2.21 -2.81 4.92
CA GLU A 64 3.51 -2.64 5.55
C GLU A 64 4.23 -1.42 4.96
N SER A 65 4.64 -0.48 5.80
CA SER A 65 5.59 0.56 5.43
C SER A 65 6.96 0.22 5.98
N SER A 66 7.95 0.06 5.11
CA SER A 66 9.34 0.00 5.54
C SER A 66 9.93 1.41 5.53
N ARG A 67 10.39 1.86 6.70
CA ARG A 67 11.36 2.96 6.75
C ARG A 67 12.70 2.38 6.30
N PRO A 68 13.49 3.09 5.47
CA PRO A 68 14.84 2.62 5.18
C PRO A 68 15.59 2.48 6.51
N ALA A 69 16.06 1.27 6.79
CA ALA A 69 17.01 1.04 7.88
C ALA A 69 18.30 1.78 7.50
N GLY A 70 18.46 3.02 7.96
CA GLY A 70 19.71 3.76 7.77
C GLY A 70 19.61 5.28 7.53
N MET A 71 18.43 5.88 7.34
CA MET A 71 18.35 7.35 7.29
C MET A 71 18.30 7.92 8.71
N MET A 72 19.48 8.13 9.30
CA MET A 72 19.66 9.15 10.33
C MET A 72 19.42 10.51 9.67
N TYR A 73 18.39 11.22 10.11
CA TYR A 73 18.28 12.65 9.85
C TYR A 73 19.34 13.34 10.73
N PHE A 74 20.37 13.88 10.11
CA PHE A 74 21.32 14.80 10.74
C PHE A 74 20.73 16.21 10.78
#